data_AF-A0A672Z6S6-F1
#
_entry.id   AF-A0A672Z6S6-F1
#
_cell.length_a   1.000
_cell.length_b   1.000
_cell.length_c   1.000
_cell.angle_alpha   90.00
_cell.angle_beta   90.00
_cell.angle_gamma   90.00
#
_symmetry.space_group_name_H-M   'P 1'
#
loop_
_entity.id
_entity.type
_entity.pdbx_description
1 polymer ?
#
loop_
_entity_poly.entity_id
_entity_poly.type
_entity_poly.pdbx_seq_one_letter_code
_entity_poly.pdbx_strand_id
1 'polypeptide(L)'
;MQNTFKEKQFRDDLQQTRRQHRTSSPVDFRSFLESSLDTGRVEETGRESNQAEFAPGVKSPKRLLGEIPFQVDRRILSYIFQGHKRLYGFTVANIPNKIIEVSTHPVTGEIDEGYRLHLTQRYEDLKDKLDQLGYKMALHPRFSEFVINTYGILKDTSDELKSKATIYNDSEFLRKVILTIAPRKLHEDMLILLSCLCNMAGKDGMPLFLW
;
A
#
# COMPACT_ATOMS: atom_id res chain seq x y z
N MET A 1 -18.35 5.40 48.37
CA MET A 1 -18.87 4.60 47.23
C MET A 1 -19.12 5.51 46.03
N GLN A 2 -18.11 5.87 45.23
CA GLN A 2 -18.28 6.85 44.13
C GLN A 2 -17.41 6.59 42.87
N ASN A 3 -16.75 5.43 42.75
CA ASN A 3 -15.87 5.14 41.61
C ASN A 3 -16.47 4.27 40.50
N THR A 4 -17.63 3.63 40.73
CA THR A 4 -18.22 2.71 39.76
C THR A 4 -18.99 3.39 38.63
N PHE A 5 -19.44 4.64 38.84
CA PHE A 5 -20.23 5.37 37.85
C PHE A 5 -19.36 5.91 36.69
N LYS A 6 -18.11 6.32 36.98
CA LYS A 6 -17.17 6.83 35.97
C LYS A 6 -16.63 5.75 35.04
N GLU A 7 -16.45 4.52 35.54
CA GLU A 7 -15.93 3.41 34.72
C GLU A 7 -16.94 2.92 33.68
N LYS A 8 -18.23 2.87 34.04
CA LYS A 8 -19.30 2.54 33.09
C LYS A 8 -19.41 3.60 32.00
N GLN A 9 -19.41 4.88 32.38
CA GLN A 9 -19.50 5.99 31.43
C GLN A 9 -18.32 5.99 30.43
N PHE A 10 -17.10 5.71 30.90
CA PHE A 10 -15.93 5.58 30.04
C PHE A 10 -16.01 4.39 29.07
N ARG A 11 -16.56 3.24 29.51
CA ARG A 11 -16.78 2.07 28.63
C ARG A 11 -17.86 2.33 27.60
N ASP A 12 -18.92 3.04 27.97
CA ASP A 12 -20.02 3.39 27.07
C ASP A 12 -19.56 4.41 26.00
N ASP A 13 -18.75 5.39 26.39
CA ASP A 13 -18.12 6.35 25.46
C ASP A 13 -17.18 5.64 24.46
N LEU A 14 -16.39 4.66 24.93
CA LEU A 14 -15.50 3.85 24.08
C LEU A 14 -16.27 2.95 23.10
N GLN A 15 -17.43 2.44 23.51
CA GLN A 15 -18.32 1.66 22.64
C GLN A 15 -19.03 2.53 21.61
N GLN A 16 -19.40 3.77 21.97
CA GLN A 16 -19.92 4.75 21.01
C GLN A 16 -18.88 5.17 19.97
N THR A 17 -17.62 5.41 20.36
CA THR A 17 -16.54 5.74 19.40
C THR A 17 -16.23 4.57 18.46
N ARG A 18 -16.28 3.32 18.95
CA ARG A 18 -16.10 2.12 18.11
C ARG A 18 -17.19 1.93 17.07
N ARG A 19 -18.41 2.44 17.30
CA ARG A 19 -19.51 2.37 16.32
C ARG A 19 -19.47 3.47 15.27
N GLN A 20 -18.88 4.62 15.59
CA GLN A 20 -18.78 5.76 14.66
C GLN A 20 -17.55 5.73 13.74
N HIS A 21 -16.50 4.97 14.08
CA HIS A 21 -15.34 4.74 13.21
C HIS A 21 -15.37 3.37 12.50
N ARG A 22 -16.55 2.91 12.10
CA ARG A 22 -16.59 2.09 10.88
C ARG A 22 -16.28 3.05 9.74
N THR A 23 -15.05 2.99 9.25
CA THR A 23 -14.69 3.64 8.00
C THR A 23 -15.74 3.22 6.99
N SER A 24 -16.57 4.17 6.57
CA SER A 24 -17.39 4.03 5.38
C SER A 24 -16.42 3.56 4.30
N SER A 25 -16.54 2.30 3.88
CA SER A 25 -15.85 1.83 2.70
C SER A 25 -16.11 2.86 1.60
N PRO A 26 -15.08 3.35 0.88
CA PRO A 26 -15.33 4.27 -0.21
C PRO A 26 -16.26 3.58 -1.20
N VAL A 27 -17.53 3.98 -1.18
CA VAL A 27 -18.47 3.72 -2.25
C VAL A 27 -17.95 4.56 -3.42
N ASP A 28 -17.05 3.99 -4.23
CA ASP A 28 -17.15 4.09 -5.70
C ASP A 28 -16.03 3.47 -6.54
N PHE A 29 -14.97 2.88 -5.98
CA PHE A 29 -13.99 2.18 -6.83
C PHE A 29 -14.43 0.75 -7.18
N ARG A 30 -15.06 0.07 -6.22
CA ARG A 30 -15.45 -1.34 -6.37
C ARG A 30 -16.66 -1.48 -7.30
N SER A 31 -17.68 -0.64 -7.15
CA SER A 31 -18.85 -0.53 -8.04
C SER A 31 -18.46 -0.15 -9.48
N PHE A 32 -17.53 0.80 -9.64
CA PHE A 32 -17.02 1.21 -10.96
C PHE A 32 -16.29 0.09 -11.73
N LEU A 33 -15.70 -0.87 -11.02
CA LEU A 33 -15.06 -2.04 -11.63
C LEU A 33 -16.03 -3.23 -11.79
N GLU A 34 -16.90 -3.48 -10.80
CA GLU A 34 -17.93 -4.53 -10.85
C GLU A 34 -18.88 -4.33 -12.04
N SER A 35 -19.28 -3.10 -12.34
CA SER A 35 -20.06 -2.76 -13.55
C SER A 35 -19.35 -3.04 -14.88
N SER A 36 -18.02 -3.23 -14.87
CA SER A 36 -17.24 -3.50 -16.09
C SER A 36 -16.82 -4.97 -16.23
N LEU A 37 -16.88 -5.73 -15.13
CA LEU A 37 -16.73 -7.18 -15.15
C LEU A 37 -17.97 -7.88 -15.74
N ASP A 38 -19.10 -7.16 -15.88
CA ASP A 38 -20.37 -7.68 -16.40
C ASP A 38 -20.45 -7.75 -17.95
N THR A 39 -19.35 -7.45 -18.65
CA THR A 39 -19.25 -7.68 -20.11
C THR A 39 -18.72 -9.09 -20.38
N GLY A 40 -19.58 -10.09 -20.17
CA GLY A 40 -19.35 -11.45 -20.65
C GLY A 40 -19.72 -12.54 -19.65
N ARG A 41 -21.02 -12.91 -19.63
CA ARG A 41 -21.44 -14.26 -19.28
C ARG A 41 -20.67 -15.25 -20.16
N VAL A 42 -19.57 -15.78 -19.64
CA VAL A 42 -18.98 -17.04 -20.12
C VAL A 42 -19.09 -18.00 -18.95
N GLU A 43 -19.81 -19.08 -19.24
CA GLU A 43 -20.24 -20.14 -18.36
C GLU A 43 -19.10 -20.70 -17.50
N GLU A 44 -19.50 -21.15 -16.31
CA GLU A 44 -18.72 -21.93 -15.36
C GLU A 44 -18.29 -23.27 -15.99
N THR A 45 -17.21 -23.28 -16.76
CA THR A 45 -16.45 -24.51 -17.02
C THR A 45 -14.97 -24.19 -17.19
N GLY A 46 -14.16 -24.60 -16.21
CA GLY A 46 -12.70 -24.78 -16.33
C GLY A 46 -11.83 -23.53 -16.51
N ARG A 47 -11.41 -22.88 -15.41
CA ARG A 47 -10.33 -21.88 -15.43
C ARG A 47 -9.16 -22.28 -14.53
N GLU A 48 -8.51 -23.38 -14.88
CA GLU A 48 -7.14 -23.69 -14.44
C GLU A 48 -6.07 -23.26 -15.47
N SER A 49 -6.45 -22.54 -16.53
CA SER A 49 -5.57 -22.33 -17.70
C SER A 49 -4.58 -21.14 -17.61
N ASN A 50 -4.66 -20.26 -16.61
CA ASN A 50 -3.75 -19.11 -16.53
C ASN A 50 -2.39 -19.43 -15.88
N GLN A 51 -2.16 -20.67 -15.45
CA GLN A 51 -0.83 -21.09 -14.95
C GLN A 51 0.18 -21.34 -16.08
N ALA A 52 -0.28 -21.53 -17.33
CA ALA A 52 0.58 -21.89 -18.46
C ALA A 52 1.36 -20.73 -19.09
N GLU A 53 0.99 -19.46 -18.81
CA GLU A 53 1.62 -18.28 -19.43
C GLU A 53 2.82 -17.71 -18.65
N PHE A 54 3.01 -18.16 -17.41
CA PHE A 54 4.06 -17.71 -16.50
C PHE A 54 5.03 -18.86 -16.23
N ALA A 55 6.31 -18.54 -16.02
CA ALA A 55 7.35 -19.54 -15.81
C ALA A 55 6.93 -20.58 -14.75
N PRO A 56 7.25 -21.88 -14.95
CA PRO A 56 6.85 -22.93 -14.02
C PRO A 56 7.37 -22.59 -12.61
N GLY A 57 6.43 -22.31 -11.69
CA GLY A 57 6.74 -22.03 -10.30
C GLY A 57 6.25 -20.68 -9.74
N VAL A 58 5.63 -19.79 -10.51
CA VAL A 58 4.99 -18.58 -9.94
C VAL A 58 3.70 -18.98 -9.23
N LYS A 59 3.77 -19.23 -7.91
CA LYS A 59 2.58 -19.44 -7.07
C LYS A 59 1.89 -18.10 -6.89
N SER A 60 0.63 -18.01 -7.33
CA SER A 60 -0.25 -16.84 -7.16
C SER A 60 0.23 -15.53 -7.82
N PRO A 61 0.37 -15.47 -9.16
CA PRO A 61 0.80 -14.24 -9.85
C PRO A 61 -0.16 -13.06 -9.63
N LYS A 62 -1.42 -13.32 -9.24
CA LYS A 62 -2.37 -12.29 -8.80
C LYS A 62 -1.90 -11.52 -7.56
N ARG A 63 -1.21 -12.17 -6.62
CA ARG A 63 -0.69 -11.54 -5.39
C ARG A 63 0.42 -10.52 -5.68
N LEU A 64 1.11 -10.67 -6.81
CA LEU A 64 2.11 -9.68 -7.27
C LEU A 64 1.46 -8.31 -7.52
N LEU A 65 0.18 -8.28 -7.93
CA LEU A 65 -0.54 -7.02 -8.14
C LEU A 65 -0.72 -6.26 -6.81
N GLY A 66 -0.94 -6.95 -5.69
CA GLY A 66 -0.99 -6.31 -4.38
C GLY A 66 0.39 -6.05 -3.78
N GLU A 67 1.38 -6.87 -4.10
CA GLU A 67 2.75 -6.71 -3.60
C GLU A 67 3.43 -5.43 -4.09
N ILE A 68 3.26 -5.08 -5.36
CA ILE A 68 3.86 -3.88 -5.97
C ILE A 68 3.49 -2.59 -5.19
N PRO A 69 2.20 -2.21 -5.04
CA PRO A 69 1.80 -1.05 -4.25
C PRO A 69 2.25 -1.15 -2.80
N PHE A 70 2.21 -2.34 -2.20
CA PHE A 70 2.63 -2.53 -0.81
C PHE A 70 4.11 -2.16 -0.60
N GLN A 71 4.97 -2.56 -1.52
CA GLN A 71 6.40 -2.26 -1.47
C GLN A 71 6.68 -0.78 -1.73
N VAL A 72 5.93 -0.14 -2.63
CA VAL A 72 5.98 1.32 -2.82
C VAL A 72 5.64 2.05 -1.52
N ASP A 73 4.49 1.75 -0.92
CA ASP A 73 4.03 2.40 0.31
C ASP A 73 5.04 2.21 1.45
N ARG A 74 5.54 0.98 1.63
CA ARG A 74 6.54 0.67 2.66
C ARG A 74 7.83 1.47 2.47
N ARG A 75 8.32 1.59 1.23
CA ARG A 75 9.54 2.35 0.92
C ARG A 75 9.34 3.86 1.11
N ILE A 76 8.19 4.41 0.71
CA ILE A 76 7.85 5.82 0.95
C ILE A 76 7.89 6.11 2.46
N LEU A 77 7.19 5.29 3.24
CA LEU A 77 7.11 5.48 4.70
C LEU A 77 8.49 5.33 5.36
N SER A 78 9.28 4.33 4.94
CA SER A 78 10.62 4.10 5.48
C SER A 78 11.62 5.21 5.10
N TYR A 79 11.47 5.79 3.91
CA TYR A 79 12.30 6.90 3.46
C TYR A 79 12.04 8.16 4.30
N ILE A 80 10.79 8.45 4.65
CA ILE A 80 10.45 9.66 5.40
C ILE A 80 10.77 9.44 6.89
N PHE A 81 10.32 8.34 7.47
CA PHE A 81 10.39 8.09 8.92
C PHE A 81 11.56 7.18 9.31
N GLN A 82 12.77 7.46 8.84
CA GLN A 82 13.95 6.61 9.08
C GLN A 82 14.27 6.34 10.56
N GLY A 83 13.91 7.26 11.46
CA GLY A 83 14.12 7.11 12.90
C GLY A 83 13.13 6.17 13.61
N HIS A 84 12.06 5.75 12.93
CA HIS A 84 10.98 4.98 13.54
C HIS A 84 11.06 3.50 13.19
N LYS A 85 11.28 2.65 14.21
CA LYS A 85 11.35 1.19 14.06
C LYS A 85 10.01 0.55 13.69
N ARG A 86 8.89 1.19 14.04
CA ARG A 86 7.53 0.69 13.80
C ARG A 86 6.66 1.82 13.31
N LEU A 87 5.94 1.59 12.21
CA LEU A 87 5.10 2.58 11.53
C LEU A 87 3.62 2.19 11.62
N TYR A 88 3.16 1.82 12.82
CA TYR A 88 1.76 1.38 13.02
C TYR A 88 0.78 2.53 12.80
N GLY A 89 -0.22 2.30 11.94
CA GLY A 89 -1.20 3.32 11.57
C GLY A 89 -0.63 4.41 10.67
N PHE A 90 0.59 4.25 10.14
CA PHE A 90 1.15 5.11 9.12
C PHE A 90 0.67 4.60 7.76
N THR A 91 0.20 5.52 6.93
CA THR A 91 -0.19 5.28 5.55
C THR A 91 0.35 6.42 4.72
N VAL A 92 0.57 6.22 3.42
CA VAL A 92 1.04 7.32 2.55
C VAL A 92 0.06 8.50 2.59
N ALA A 93 -1.24 8.22 2.70
CA ALA A 93 -2.30 9.23 2.78
C ALA A 93 -2.24 10.10 4.05
N ASN A 94 -1.63 9.64 5.15
CA ASN A 94 -1.61 10.37 6.42
C ASN A 94 -0.23 10.90 6.83
N ILE A 95 0.76 10.85 5.93
CA ILE A 95 2.13 11.34 6.18
C ILE A 95 2.15 12.74 6.79
N PRO A 96 1.45 13.76 6.26
CA PRO A 96 1.51 15.11 6.83
C PRO A 96 1.11 15.15 8.30
N ASN A 97 0.05 14.42 8.66
CA ASN A 97 -0.41 14.31 10.05
C ASN A 97 0.59 13.55 10.90
N LYS A 98 1.18 12.48 10.36
CA LYS A 98 2.19 11.68 11.06
C LYS A 98 3.47 12.46 11.32
N ILE A 99 3.89 13.37 10.43
CA ILE A 99 5.02 14.26 10.67
C ILE A 99 4.77 15.12 11.91
N ILE A 100 3.58 15.74 12.01
CA ILE A 100 3.21 16.54 13.18
C ILE A 100 3.22 15.68 14.43
N GLU A 101 2.57 14.51 14.39
CA GLU A 101 2.48 13.56 15.52
C GLU A 101 3.86 13.16 16.05
N VAL A 102 4.79 12.75 15.18
CA VAL A 102 6.11 12.29 15.63
C VAL A 102 7.05 13.42 16.04
N SER A 103 6.81 14.64 15.53
CA SER A 103 7.55 15.83 15.97
C SER A 103 7.02 16.43 17.27
N THR A 104 5.88 15.97 17.77
CA THR A 104 5.27 16.50 18.99
C THR A 104 5.64 15.62 20.19
N HIS A 105 6.20 16.22 21.22
CA HIS A 105 6.52 15.51 22.44
C HIS A 105 5.23 15.06 23.14
N PRO A 106 5.07 13.75 23.45
CA PRO A 106 3.78 13.19 23.83
C PRO A 106 3.26 13.67 25.20
N VAL A 107 4.13 14.22 26.06
CA VAL A 107 3.76 14.65 27.41
C VAL A 107 3.61 16.17 27.50
N THR A 108 4.52 16.92 26.87
CA THR A 108 4.55 18.39 26.98
C THR A 108 3.74 19.06 25.87
N GLY A 109 3.47 18.35 24.76
CA GLY A 109 2.85 18.92 23.57
C GLY A 109 3.77 19.87 22.80
N GLU A 110 5.02 20.04 23.24
CA GLU A 110 6.00 20.87 22.54
C GLU A 110 6.41 20.22 21.23
N ILE A 111 6.60 21.04 20.21
CA ILE A 111 6.95 20.58 18.87
C ILE A 111 8.46 20.74 18.69
N ASP A 112 9.14 19.66 18.31
CA ASP A 112 10.49 19.72 17.77
C ASP A 112 10.42 20.27 16.34
N GLU A 113 10.56 21.60 16.23
CA GLU A 113 10.49 22.32 14.96
C GLU A 113 11.59 21.91 13.98
N GLY A 114 12.79 21.60 14.49
CA GLY A 114 13.91 21.16 13.66
C GLY A 114 13.63 19.80 13.03
N TYR A 115 13.15 18.85 13.83
CA TYR A 115 12.78 17.53 13.34
C TYR A 115 11.56 17.58 12.42
N ARG A 116 10.55 18.38 12.75
CA ARG A 116 9.37 18.61 11.89
C ARG A 116 9.78 19.13 10.52
N LEU A 117 10.59 20.18 10.47
CA LEU A 117 11.07 20.78 9.23
C LEU A 117 11.85 19.75 8.39
N HIS A 118 12.74 18.99 9.03
CA HIS A 118 13.51 17.94 8.35
C HIS A 118 12.61 16.90 7.67
N LEU A 119 11.60 16.38 8.39
CA LEU A 119 10.66 15.40 7.83
C LEU A 119 9.79 15.99 6.72
N THR A 120 9.32 17.23 6.87
CA THR A 120 8.54 17.94 5.85
C THR A 120 9.34 18.12 4.56
N GLN A 121 10.60 18.56 4.66
CA GLN A 121 11.47 18.71 3.48
C GLN A 121 11.67 17.38 2.76
N ARG A 122 11.94 16.30 3.50
CA ARG A 122 12.07 14.96 2.90
C ARG A 122 10.79 14.50 2.21
N TYR A 123 9.64 14.79 2.80
CA TYR A 123 8.35 14.46 2.22
C TYR A 123 8.11 15.22 0.92
N GLU A 124 8.32 16.54 0.89
CA GLU A 124 8.16 17.35 -0.32
C GLU A 124 9.16 16.93 -1.41
N ASP A 125 10.44 16.73 -1.07
CA ASP A 125 11.45 16.25 -2.01
C ASP A 125 11.09 14.90 -2.63
N LEU A 126 10.53 13.97 -1.84
CA LEU A 126 10.08 12.68 -2.33
C LEU A 126 8.84 12.84 -3.20
N LYS A 127 7.89 13.67 -2.78
CA LYS A 127 6.66 13.94 -3.49
C LYS A 127 6.93 14.51 -4.88
N ASP A 128 7.84 15.47 -5.01
CA ASP A 128 8.21 16.04 -6.32
C ASP A 128 8.84 14.99 -7.24
N LYS A 129 9.71 14.12 -6.68
CA LYS A 129 10.32 13.01 -7.45
C LYS A 129 9.28 11.98 -7.91
N LEU A 130 8.28 11.71 -7.08
CA LEU A 130 7.20 10.78 -7.40
C LEU A 130 6.22 11.40 -8.42
N ASP A 131 5.94 12.69 -8.33
CA ASP A 131 5.09 13.43 -9.27
C ASP A 131 5.69 13.42 -10.69
N GLN A 132 7.02 13.55 -10.80
CA GLN A 132 7.74 13.40 -12.08
C GLN A 132 7.57 12.02 -12.73
N LEU A 133 7.22 10.99 -11.97
CA LEU A 133 6.92 9.64 -12.46
C LEU A 133 5.41 9.42 -12.70
N GLY A 134 4.58 10.44 -12.49
CA GLY A 134 3.13 10.39 -12.63
C GLY A 134 2.38 9.99 -11.34
N TYR A 135 3.09 9.79 -10.22
CA TYR A 135 2.45 9.43 -8.95
C TYR A 135 1.73 10.62 -8.33
N LYS A 136 0.40 10.58 -8.38
CA LYS A 136 -0.51 11.54 -7.76
C LYS A 136 -0.78 11.18 -6.29
N MET A 137 -0.32 12.01 -5.35
CA MET A 137 -0.55 11.84 -3.91
C MET A 137 -2.03 11.83 -3.49
N ALA A 138 -2.92 12.44 -4.28
CA ALA A 138 -4.35 12.44 -4.01
C ALA A 138 -5.07 11.14 -4.43
N LEU A 139 -4.47 10.36 -5.34
CA LEU A 139 -5.09 9.19 -5.96
C LEU A 139 -4.41 7.90 -5.52
N HIS A 140 -3.09 7.81 -5.73
CA HIS A 140 -2.35 6.56 -5.64
C HIS A 140 -2.33 5.93 -4.25
N PRO A 141 -2.31 6.67 -3.12
CA PRO A 141 -2.42 6.04 -1.80
C PRO A 141 -3.72 5.23 -1.62
N ARG A 142 -4.86 5.78 -2.08
CA ARG A 142 -6.16 5.08 -2.02
C ARG A 142 -6.22 3.93 -3.02
N PHE A 143 -5.64 4.13 -4.19
CA PHE A 143 -5.51 3.08 -5.20
C PHE A 143 -4.65 1.91 -4.71
N SER A 144 -3.48 2.18 -4.11
CA SER A 144 -2.61 1.18 -3.48
C SER A 144 -3.38 0.36 -2.46
N GLU A 145 -4.07 1.03 -1.51
CA GLU A 145 -4.89 0.36 -0.50
C GLU A 145 -5.96 -0.54 -1.14
N PHE A 146 -6.65 -0.05 -2.17
CA PHE A 146 -7.65 -0.83 -2.90
C PHE A 146 -7.04 -2.08 -3.55
N VAL A 147 -5.93 -1.94 -4.26
CA VAL A 147 -5.27 -3.05 -4.95
C VAL A 147 -4.73 -4.06 -3.93
N ILE A 148 -4.08 -3.61 -2.86
CA ILE A 148 -3.61 -4.45 -1.76
C ILE A 148 -4.76 -5.24 -1.13
N ASN A 149 -5.88 -4.58 -0.84
CA ASN A 149 -7.04 -5.25 -0.23
C ASN A 149 -7.72 -6.24 -1.19
N THR A 150 -7.70 -5.95 -2.49
CA THR A 150 -8.33 -6.79 -3.52
C THR A 150 -7.50 -8.02 -3.86
N TYR A 151 -6.21 -7.83 -4.12
CA TYR A 151 -5.33 -8.88 -4.61
C TYR A 151 -4.49 -9.51 -3.50
N GLY A 152 -4.32 -8.83 -2.36
CA GLY A 152 -3.44 -9.20 -1.24
C GLY A 152 -1.96 -9.21 -1.58
N ILE A 153 -1.14 -9.29 -0.53
CA ILE A 153 0.32 -9.30 -0.60
C ILE A 153 0.89 -10.72 -0.58
N LEU A 154 2.15 -10.87 -0.99
CA LEU A 154 2.91 -12.10 -0.84
C LEU A 154 3.26 -12.30 0.63
N LYS A 155 2.54 -13.22 1.30
CA LYS A 155 2.77 -13.52 2.73
C LYS A 155 3.87 -14.54 2.99
N ASP A 156 4.27 -15.31 1.98
CA ASP A 156 5.16 -16.45 2.18
C ASP A 156 6.63 -16.09 2.00
N THR A 157 7.37 -16.11 3.10
CA THR A 157 8.84 -16.12 3.17
C THR A 157 9.43 -17.53 3.00
N SER A 158 8.68 -18.44 2.36
CA SER A 158 9.15 -19.79 2.05
C SER A 158 10.46 -19.71 1.25
N ASP A 159 11.39 -20.63 1.49
CA ASP A 159 12.67 -20.69 0.77
C ASP A 159 12.48 -20.82 -0.75
N GLU A 160 11.29 -21.22 -1.22
CA GLU A 160 10.89 -21.20 -2.63
C GLU A 160 10.71 -19.78 -3.23
N LEU A 161 10.33 -18.79 -2.43
CA LEU A 161 10.22 -17.39 -2.90
C LEU A 161 11.60 -16.72 -2.93
N LYS A 162 12.47 -17.07 -1.98
CA LYS A 162 13.88 -16.62 -1.99
C LYS A 162 14.63 -17.18 -3.20
N SER A 163 14.41 -18.44 -3.56
CA SER A 163 15.03 -19.02 -4.77
C SER A 163 14.51 -18.41 -6.08
N LYS A 164 13.35 -17.75 -6.05
CA LYS A 164 12.74 -17.02 -7.18
C LYS A 164 12.88 -15.50 -7.08
N ALA A 165 13.63 -14.99 -6.09
CA ALA A 165 13.82 -13.56 -5.90
C ALA A 165 14.35 -12.87 -7.17
N THR A 166 15.18 -13.54 -7.96
CA THR A 166 15.69 -13.01 -9.23
C THR A 166 14.58 -12.73 -10.24
N ILE A 167 13.54 -13.58 -10.29
CA ILE A 167 12.40 -13.41 -11.22
C ILE A 167 11.51 -12.26 -10.76
N TYR A 168 11.23 -12.16 -9.46
CA TYR A 168 10.40 -11.08 -8.92
C TYR A 168 11.08 -9.72 -8.88
N ASN A 169 12.40 -9.67 -9.06
CA ASN A 169 13.17 -8.44 -9.21
C ASN A 169 13.28 -7.96 -10.66
N ASP A 170 12.70 -8.68 -11.63
CA ASP A 170 12.66 -8.26 -13.03
C ASP A 170 11.44 -7.36 -13.30
N SER A 171 11.70 -6.10 -13.65
CA SER A 171 10.68 -5.11 -13.96
C SER A 171 9.84 -5.48 -15.18
N GLU A 172 10.42 -6.12 -16.20
CA GLU A 172 9.70 -6.49 -17.42
C GLU A 172 8.78 -7.69 -17.17
N PHE A 173 9.22 -8.63 -16.32
CA PHE A 173 8.36 -9.68 -15.82
C PHE A 173 7.14 -9.11 -15.08
N LEU A 174 7.34 -8.18 -14.13
CA LEU A 174 6.25 -7.55 -13.38
C LEU A 174 5.31 -6.75 -14.29
N ARG A 175 5.85 -6.04 -15.29
CA ARG A 175 5.06 -5.37 -16.33
C ARG A 175 4.17 -6.36 -17.08
N LYS A 176 4.71 -7.49 -17.52
CA LYS A 176 3.94 -8.55 -18.18
C LYS A 176 2.82 -9.07 -17.27
N VAL A 177 3.12 -9.33 -16.00
CA VAL A 177 2.11 -9.76 -15.01
C VAL A 177 0.96 -8.76 -14.90
N ILE A 178 1.25 -7.46 -14.81
CA ILE A 178 0.22 -6.40 -14.76
C ILE A 178 -0.67 -6.47 -16.00
N LEU A 179 -0.06 -6.49 -17.20
CA LEU A 179 -0.80 -6.43 -18.46
C LEU A 179 -1.66 -7.68 -18.71
N THR A 180 -1.20 -8.85 -18.26
CA THR A 180 -1.92 -10.12 -18.44
C THR A 180 -3.03 -10.33 -17.40
N ILE A 181 -2.82 -9.90 -16.14
CA ILE A 181 -3.71 -10.29 -15.03
C ILE A 181 -4.61 -9.15 -14.56
N ALA A 182 -4.12 -7.92 -14.52
CA ALA A 182 -4.91 -6.81 -14.01
C ALA A 182 -6.01 -6.41 -15.02
N PRO A 183 -7.20 -6.00 -14.55
CA PRO A 183 -8.20 -5.35 -15.39
C PRO A 183 -7.59 -4.14 -16.11
N ARG A 184 -7.94 -3.95 -17.39
CA ARG A 184 -7.39 -2.87 -18.25
C ARG A 184 -7.49 -1.48 -17.62
N LYS A 185 -8.58 -1.22 -16.89
CA LYS A 185 -8.81 0.04 -16.17
C LYS A 185 -7.75 0.35 -15.10
N LEU A 186 -7.02 -0.65 -14.61
CA LEU A 186 -5.98 -0.48 -13.60
C LEU A 186 -4.57 -0.38 -14.19
N HIS A 187 -4.40 -0.62 -15.50
CA HIS A 187 -3.07 -0.77 -16.10
C HIS A 187 -2.21 0.48 -15.93
N GLU A 188 -2.75 1.66 -16.21
CA GLU A 188 -2.00 2.92 -16.13
C GLU A 188 -1.46 3.18 -14.73
N ASP A 189 -2.33 3.21 -13.72
CA ASP A 189 -1.95 3.46 -12.33
C ASP A 189 -1.02 2.35 -11.78
N MET A 190 -1.24 1.08 -12.15
CA MET A 190 -0.35 -0.03 -11.77
C MET A 190 1.07 0.12 -12.36
N LEU A 191 1.18 0.59 -13.61
CA LEU A 191 2.46 0.82 -14.25
C LEU A 191 3.20 2.03 -13.66
N ILE A 192 2.46 3.07 -13.22
CA ILE A 192 3.03 4.19 -12.47
C ILE A 192 3.63 3.69 -11.15
N LEU A 193 2.89 2.87 -10.39
CA LEU A 193 3.40 2.27 -9.15
C LEU A 193 4.64 1.41 -9.38
N LEU A 194 4.65 0.58 -10.43
CA LEU A 194 5.83 -0.21 -10.78
C LEU A 194 7.03 0.69 -11.13
N SER A 195 6.80 1.77 -11.88
CA SER A 195 7.85 2.73 -12.24
C SER A 195 8.42 3.44 -11.00
N CYS A 196 7.57 3.79 -10.05
CA CYS A 196 7.99 4.33 -8.75
C CYS A 196 8.83 3.31 -7.98
N LEU A 197 8.39 2.05 -7.90
CA LEU A 197 9.12 0.99 -7.22
C LEU A 197 10.52 0.79 -7.81
N CYS A 198 10.62 0.71 -9.15
CA CYS A 198 11.90 0.57 -9.84
C CYS A 198 12.81 1.78 -9.61
N ASN A 199 12.27 3.00 -9.66
CA ASN A 199 13.06 4.21 -9.41
C ASN A 199 13.61 4.26 -7.97
N MET A 200 12.79 3.89 -6.99
CA MET A 200 13.19 3.84 -5.59
C MET A 200 14.23 2.74 -5.34
N ALA A 201 14.03 1.56 -5.92
CA ALA A 201 14.98 0.45 -5.87
C ALA A 201 16.34 0.79 -6.49
N GLY A 202 16.35 1.49 -7.63
CA GLY A 202 17.59 1.96 -8.23
C GLY A 202 18.32 2.99 -7.35
N LYS A 203 17.59 3.82 -6.60
CA LYS A 203 18.16 4.86 -5.73
C LYS A 203 18.70 4.32 -4.41
N ASP A 204 18.05 3.34 -3.80
CA ASP A 204 18.50 2.74 -2.54
C ASP A 204 19.35 1.49 -2.71
N GLY A 205 19.47 0.97 -3.94
CA GLY A 205 20.24 -0.24 -4.25
C GLY A 205 19.59 -1.52 -3.73
N MET A 206 18.31 -1.47 -3.32
CA MET A 206 17.61 -2.59 -2.72
C MET A 206 16.73 -3.34 -3.74
N PRO A 207 16.55 -4.67 -3.59
CA PRO A 207 15.66 -5.46 -4.44
C PRO A 207 14.22 -4.92 -4.42
N LEU A 208 13.51 -4.94 -5.56
CA LEU A 208 12.12 -4.46 -5.69
C LEU A 208 11.23 -4.92 -4.54
N PHE A 209 11.30 -6.21 -4.18
CA PHE A 209 10.56 -6.77 -3.05
C PHE A 209 11.48 -7.03 -1.85
N LEU A 210 11.12 -6.40 -0.73
CA LEU A 210 11.75 -6.60 0.58
C LEU A 210 10.93 -7.60 1.37
N TRP A 211 11.47 -8.80 1.56
CA TRP A 211 10.87 -9.90 2.34
C TRP A 211 10.90 -9.62 3.85
#